data_AF-A0A7J8YPJ6-F1
#
_entry.id   AF-A0A7J8YPJ6-F1
#
_cell.length_a   1.000
_cell.length_b   1.000
_cell.length_c   1.000
_cell.angle_alpha   90.00
_cell.angle_beta   90.00
_cell.angle_gamma   90.00
#
_symmetry.space_group_name_H-M   'P 1'
#
loop_
_entity.id
_entity.type
_entity.pdbx_description
1 polymer ?
#
loop_
_entity_poly.entity_id
_entity_poly.type
_entity_poly.pdbx_seq_one_letter_code
_entity_poly.pdbx_strand_id
1 'polypeptide(L)'
;MIPHPCLHPSLSKPSLSFLSSSSPPFLQHLSFLPTSPSITKPVFVHSVKPLHVKCSSTNPTSQSHPDHAPPISTLKIAIIGFGNYGQFLAKTLVSQGHIVLAHSRSDYSHVAKKLGVSFFLNPHDLCEQHPEVILLCTSIISTEQVLKTLPLQRLKRSTLFVDVLSVKEFARNLLLDALPPDFDIICSHPMFGPQSAKQSCKDLFFVFEKVRIGNEFSRVQRCEQFLGIFQSEGCKMVEMSCQEHDKLAA
;
A
#
# COMPACT_ATOMS: atom_id res chain seq x y z
N MET A 1 -69.58 0.91 -20.69
CA MET A 1 -68.80 0.28 -19.60
C MET A 1 -67.34 0.54 -19.89
N ILE A 2 -66.74 1.49 -19.18
CA ILE A 2 -65.35 1.94 -19.31
C ILE A 2 -64.68 1.62 -17.97
N PRO A 3 -63.57 0.86 -17.90
CA PRO A 3 -62.88 0.65 -16.63
C PRO A 3 -61.81 1.73 -16.39
N HIS A 4 -61.77 2.20 -15.15
CA HIS A 4 -60.84 3.18 -14.58
C HIS A 4 -59.36 2.69 -14.56
N PRO A 5 -58.38 3.61 -14.57
CA PRO A 5 -56.99 3.27 -14.25
C PRO A 5 -56.73 3.31 -12.73
N CYS A 6 -56.10 2.27 -12.21
CA CYS A 6 -55.64 2.18 -10.81
C CYS A 6 -54.43 3.10 -10.57
N LEU A 7 -54.54 3.96 -9.56
CA LEU A 7 -53.45 4.75 -8.97
C LEU A 7 -52.63 3.86 -8.02
N HIS A 8 -51.33 3.71 -8.28
CA HIS A 8 -50.37 3.17 -7.30
C HIS A 8 -49.72 4.32 -6.52
N PRO A 9 -49.67 4.28 -5.18
CA PRO A 9 -48.96 5.28 -4.39
C PRO A 9 -47.44 5.06 -4.42
N SER A 10 -46.72 6.15 -4.64
CA SER A 10 -45.25 6.24 -4.60
C SER A 10 -44.72 6.00 -3.18
N LEU A 11 -43.90 4.97 -3.00
CA LEU A 11 -43.12 4.78 -1.77
C LEU A 11 -42.00 5.82 -1.70
N SER A 12 -42.00 6.57 -0.59
CA SER A 12 -40.99 7.54 -0.20
C SER A 12 -39.63 6.86 0.02
N LYS A 13 -38.58 7.42 -0.57
CA LYS A 13 -37.18 7.02 -0.34
C LYS A 13 -36.79 7.39 1.09
N PRO A 14 -36.25 6.47 1.92
CA PRO A 14 -35.66 6.87 3.18
C PRO A 14 -34.36 7.63 2.93
N SER A 15 -34.25 8.81 3.54
CA SER A 15 -33.04 9.61 3.55
C SER A 15 -31.97 8.92 4.40
N LEU A 16 -30.85 8.55 3.78
CA LEU A 16 -29.65 8.10 4.50
C LEU A 16 -28.78 9.33 4.80
N SER A 17 -29.07 9.99 5.90
CA SER A 17 -28.15 10.93 6.54
C SER A 17 -27.38 10.19 7.65
N PHE A 18 -26.07 10.46 7.69
CA PHE A 18 -25.11 10.09 8.74
C PHE A 18 -24.75 8.60 8.89
N LEU A 19 -23.80 8.14 8.08
CA LEU A 19 -22.81 7.17 8.54
C LEU A 19 -21.53 7.96 8.85
N SER A 20 -21.32 8.23 10.13
CA SER A 20 -20.05 8.73 10.66
C SER A 20 -18.95 7.69 10.41
N SER A 21 -17.73 8.16 10.18
CA SER A 21 -16.51 7.36 9.99
C SER A 21 -16.11 6.59 11.26
N SER A 22 -16.87 5.54 11.62
CA SER A 22 -16.46 4.62 12.67
C SER A 22 -15.51 3.58 12.07
N SER A 23 -14.28 3.59 12.56
CA SER A 23 -13.28 2.54 12.38
C SER A 23 -13.88 1.15 12.59
N PRO A 24 -13.40 0.11 11.89
CA PRO A 24 -13.78 -1.28 12.17
C PRO A 24 -13.64 -1.56 13.68
N PRO A 25 -14.64 -2.17 14.35
CA PRO A 25 -14.64 -2.37 15.80
C PRO A 25 -13.36 -3.03 16.32
N PHE A 26 -12.76 -3.93 15.54
CA PHE A 26 -11.55 -4.64 15.93
C PHE A 26 -10.30 -3.74 15.99
N LEU A 27 -10.21 -2.71 15.14
CA LEU A 27 -9.08 -1.77 15.15
C LEU A 27 -9.19 -0.74 16.28
N GLN A 28 -10.35 -0.62 16.94
CA GLN A 28 -10.53 0.25 18.11
C GLN A 28 -9.80 -0.29 19.35
N HIS A 29 -9.51 -1.60 19.39
CA HIS A 29 -8.81 -2.26 20.49
C HIS A 29 -7.30 -2.34 20.33
N LEU A 30 -6.75 -1.97 19.16
CA LEU A 30 -5.31 -1.84 18.96
C LEU A 30 -4.83 -0.56 19.64
N SER A 31 -4.58 -0.63 20.95
CA SER A 31 -3.84 0.38 21.68
C SER A 31 -2.42 0.43 21.13
N PHE A 32 -2.09 1.48 20.39
CA PHE A 32 -0.73 1.79 19.98
C PHE A 32 0.12 2.05 21.23
N LEU A 33 0.79 1.01 21.73
CA LEU A 33 1.82 1.16 22.75
C LEU A 33 3.09 1.67 22.06
N PRO A 34 3.67 2.80 22.47
CA PRO A 34 4.95 3.23 21.96
C PRO A 34 6.03 2.19 22.34
N THR A 35 6.69 1.64 21.34
CA THR A 35 7.87 0.78 21.52
C THR A 35 8.95 1.58 22.23
N SER A 36 9.14 1.30 23.51
CA SER A 36 10.24 1.87 24.30
C SER A 36 11.56 1.19 23.90
N PRO A 37 12.66 1.92 23.72
CA PRO A 37 13.96 1.31 23.48
C PRO A 37 14.46 0.66 24.79
N SER A 38 14.73 -0.64 24.74
CA SER A 38 15.31 -1.38 25.86
C SER A 38 16.77 -1.01 26.06
N ILE A 39 17.05 -0.36 27.19
CA ILE A 39 18.41 -0.09 27.69
C ILE A 39 18.96 -1.40 28.29
N THR A 40 19.94 -2.00 27.61
CA THR A 40 20.76 -3.09 28.16
C THR A 40 22.00 -2.51 28.86
N LYS A 41 22.23 -2.97 30.10
CA LYS A 41 23.35 -2.56 30.97
C LYS A 41 24.69 -3.11 30.44
N PRO A 42 25.82 -2.38 30.58
CA PRO A 42 27.12 -2.91 30.20
C PRO A 42 27.71 -3.78 31.32
N VAL A 43 28.27 -4.92 30.91
CA VAL A 43 29.10 -5.81 31.73
C VAL A 43 30.54 -5.34 31.66
N PHE A 44 31.18 -5.19 32.82
CA PHE A 44 32.60 -4.85 32.98
C PHE A 44 33.48 -6.10 32.81
N VAL A 45 34.48 -6.07 31.91
CA VAL A 45 35.65 -6.96 31.97
C VAL A 45 36.92 -6.21 31.53
N HIS A 46 38.02 -6.58 32.17
CA HIS A 46 39.32 -5.91 32.34
C HIS A 46 40.14 -5.46 31.11
N SER A 47 40.65 -4.23 31.22
CA SER A 47 42.04 -3.75 31.06
C SER A 47 43.03 -4.51 30.15
N VAL A 48 43.40 -3.88 29.04
CA VAL A 48 44.75 -3.92 28.45
C VAL A 48 45.13 -2.52 27.92
N LYS A 49 46.39 -2.11 28.12
CA LYS A 49 46.96 -0.75 27.93
C LYS A 49 47.13 -0.32 26.45
N PRO A 50 47.31 0.99 26.16
CA PRO A 50 46.94 1.63 24.89
C PRO A 50 48.11 1.81 23.89
N LEU A 51 47.77 1.83 22.59
CA LEU A 51 48.60 2.41 21.54
C LEU A 51 48.07 3.80 21.17
N HIS A 52 49.00 4.76 21.13
CA HIS A 52 48.78 6.18 21.04
C HIS A 52 48.81 6.62 19.56
N VAL A 53 47.68 7.09 19.03
CA VAL A 53 47.67 7.85 17.76
C VAL A 53 46.89 9.14 17.99
N LYS A 54 47.62 10.25 17.92
CA LYS A 54 47.11 11.62 17.96
C LYS A 54 46.51 11.94 16.59
N CYS A 55 45.28 12.44 16.54
CA CYS A 55 44.95 13.49 15.58
C CYS A 55 43.82 14.39 16.09
N SER A 56 44.00 15.66 15.76
CA SER A 56 43.41 16.89 16.26
C SER A 56 41.90 17.04 16.10
N SER A 57 41.32 17.70 17.10
CA SER A 57 39.95 18.18 17.21
C SER A 57 39.59 19.23 16.16
N THR A 58 38.41 19.11 15.56
CA THR A 58 37.52 20.23 15.24
C THR A 58 36.08 19.73 15.30
N ASN A 59 35.34 20.14 16.33
CA ASN A 59 33.88 20.05 16.35
C ASN A 59 33.31 21.08 15.36
N PRO A 60 32.17 20.76 14.72
CA PRO A 60 31.07 21.70 14.80
C PRO A 60 29.81 21.02 15.32
N THR A 61 29.29 21.65 16.37
CA THR A 61 27.96 21.51 16.93
C THR A 61 26.90 21.66 15.83
N SER A 62 26.03 20.66 15.65
CA SER A 62 24.71 20.90 15.06
C SER A 62 23.67 20.02 15.74
N GLN A 63 22.71 20.73 16.32
CA GLN A 63 21.64 20.26 17.17
C GLN A 63 20.71 19.31 16.42
N SER A 64 20.22 18.30 17.14
CA SER A 64 19.21 17.36 16.70
C SER A 64 17.85 18.04 16.54
N HIS A 65 17.34 18.11 15.31
CA HIS A 65 15.94 18.38 15.03
C HIS A 65 15.21 17.05 14.75
N PRO A 66 14.09 16.73 15.44
CA PRO A 66 13.15 15.72 14.98
C PRO A 66 12.22 16.36 13.92
N ASP A 67 11.65 15.55 13.03
CA ASP A 67 10.67 15.91 11.97
C ASP A 67 11.19 16.34 10.59
N HIS A 68 12.09 15.55 10.00
CA HIS A 68 12.12 15.47 8.53
C HIS A 68 11.78 14.04 8.09
N ALA A 69 10.51 13.86 7.66
CA ALA A 69 10.18 12.75 6.79
C ALA A 69 11.18 12.77 5.61
N PRO A 70 11.79 11.62 5.25
CA PRO A 70 12.73 11.58 4.13
C PRO A 70 12.06 12.15 2.88
N PRO A 71 12.79 12.87 2.01
CA PRO A 71 12.23 13.38 0.77
C PRO A 71 11.58 12.23 0.00
N ILE A 72 10.27 12.32 -0.22
CA ILE A 72 9.48 11.31 -0.94
C ILE A 72 10.05 11.27 -2.37
N SER A 73 10.89 10.27 -2.65
CA SER A 73 11.39 10.09 -4.01
C SER A 73 10.28 9.49 -4.86
N THR A 74 10.15 10.00 -6.07
CA THR A 74 9.23 9.48 -7.09
C THR A 74 9.45 7.98 -7.30
N LEU A 75 8.36 7.21 -7.24
CA LEU A 75 8.33 5.78 -7.59
C LEU A 75 7.63 5.61 -8.93
N LYS A 76 8.06 4.61 -9.71
CA LYS A 76 7.28 4.12 -10.86
C LYS A 76 6.38 2.95 -10.44
N ILE A 77 5.07 3.19 -10.41
CA ILE A 77 4.07 2.26 -9.88
C ILE A 77 3.13 1.84 -11.01
N ALA A 78 2.99 0.54 -11.21
CA ALA A 78 2.03 -0.01 -12.16
C ALA A 78 0.83 -0.63 -11.43
N ILE A 79 -0.37 -0.15 -11.75
CA ILE A 79 -1.62 -0.68 -11.23
C ILE A 79 -2.15 -1.76 -12.16
N ILE A 80 -2.36 -2.96 -11.64
CA ILE A 80 -3.00 -4.06 -12.36
C ILE A 80 -4.42 -4.21 -11.84
N GLY A 81 -5.41 -3.96 -12.69
CA GLY A 81 -6.82 -3.87 -12.30
C GLY A 81 -7.25 -2.40 -12.10
N PHE A 82 -7.44 -1.68 -13.20
CA PHE A 82 -7.78 -0.25 -13.19
C PHE A 82 -9.29 0.04 -13.08
N GLY A 83 -9.99 -0.69 -12.21
CA GLY A 83 -11.40 -0.45 -11.88
C GLY A 83 -11.58 0.68 -10.87
N ASN A 84 -12.75 0.75 -10.22
CA ASN A 84 -13.08 1.82 -9.25
C ASN A 84 -12.01 2.01 -8.17
N TYR A 85 -11.51 0.91 -7.60
CA TYR A 85 -10.52 0.97 -6.52
C TYR A 85 -9.12 1.36 -7.01
N GLY A 86 -8.65 0.75 -8.10
CA GLY A 86 -7.37 1.12 -8.72
C GLY A 86 -7.34 2.59 -9.18
N GLN A 87 -8.43 3.09 -9.76
CA GLN A 87 -8.58 4.51 -10.10
C GLN A 87 -8.60 5.43 -8.87
N PHE A 88 -9.16 4.96 -7.75
CA PHE A 88 -9.16 5.70 -6.50
C PHE A 88 -7.73 5.86 -5.96
N LEU A 89 -6.97 4.76 -5.86
CA LEU A 89 -5.58 4.82 -5.41
C LEU A 89 -4.71 5.64 -6.38
N ALA A 90 -4.92 5.51 -7.68
CA ALA A 90 -4.17 6.24 -8.70
C ALA A 90 -4.20 7.76 -8.50
N LYS A 91 -5.31 8.32 -8.02
CA LYS A 91 -5.42 9.76 -7.74
C LYS A 91 -4.39 10.22 -6.71
N THR A 92 -4.29 9.50 -5.60
CA THR A 92 -3.32 9.77 -4.53
C THR A 92 -1.89 9.60 -5.02
N LEU A 93 -1.62 8.52 -5.77
CA LEU A 93 -0.29 8.26 -6.32
C LEU A 93 0.17 9.38 -7.27
N VAL A 94 -0.71 9.83 -8.17
CA VAL A 94 -0.41 10.91 -9.10
C VAL A 94 -0.29 12.25 -8.37
N SER A 95 -1.15 12.55 -7.38
CA SER A 95 -1.08 13.82 -6.64
C SER A 95 0.20 13.97 -5.82
N GLN A 96 0.80 12.87 -5.38
CA GLN A 96 2.10 12.86 -4.71
C GLN A 96 3.30 12.87 -5.68
N GLY A 97 3.05 12.89 -7.00
CA GLY A 97 4.10 12.99 -8.02
C GLY A 97 4.76 11.67 -8.41
N HIS A 98 4.13 10.51 -8.12
CA HIS A 98 4.58 9.22 -8.61
C HIS A 98 4.27 9.04 -10.10
N ILE A 99 5.11 8.25 -10.79
CA ILE A 99 4.84 7.87 -12.19
C ILE A 99 3.89 6.67 -12.15
N VAL A 100 2.66 6.85 -12.60
CA VAL A 100 1.64 5.80 -12.55
C VAL A 100 1.37 5.23 -13.95
N LEU A 101 1.52 3.91 -14.04
CA LEU A 101 1.14 3.10 -15.19
C LEU A 101 -0.09 2.27 -14.82
N ALA A 102 -0.88 1.86 -15.80
CA ALA A 102 -2.02 0.99 -15.54
C ALA A 102 -2.26 -0.02 -16.65
N HIS A 103 -2.68 -1.21 -16.25
CA HIS A 103 -3.24 -2.23 -17.12
C HIS A 103 -4.53 -2.80 -16.49
N SER A 104 -5.48 -3.17 -17.34
CA SER A 104 -6.72 -3.81 -16.92
C SER A 104 -7.30 -4.61 -18.09
N ARG A 105 -8.16 -5.59 -17.78
CA ARG A 105 -8.90 -6.35 -18.79
C ARG A 105 -9.75 -5.46 -19.70
N SER A 106 -10.41 -4.46 -19.12
CA SER A 106 -11.24 -3.50 -19.85
C SER A 106 -10.41 -2.27 -20.21
N ASP A 107 -10.73 -1.64 -21.33
CA ASP A 107 -10.07 -0.40 -21.74
C ASP A 107 -10.50 0.77 -20.87
N TYR A 108 -9.55 1.36 -20.15
CA TYR A 108 -9.72 2.56 -19.35
C TYR A 108 -8.83 3.71 -19.82
N SER A 109 -8.29 3.66 -21.04
CA SER A 109 -7.34 4.63 -21.59
C SER A 109 -7.80 6.08 -21.43
N HIS A 110 -9.09 6.35 -21.68
CA HIS A 110 -9.65 7.69 -21.55
C HIS A 110 -9.66 8.20 -20.08
N VAL A 111 -10.05 7.34 -19.13
CA VAL A 111 -10.08 7.70 -17.71
C VAL A 111 -8.66 7.83 -17.17
N ALA A 112 -7.77 6.90 -17.52
CA ALA A 112 -6.37 6.94 -17.15
C ALA A 112 -5.70 8.25 -17.61
N LYS A 113 -5.91 8.66 -18.87
CA LYS A 113 -5.40 9.93 -19.40
C LYS A 113 -5.89 11.14 -18.59
N LYS A 114 -7.16 11.17 -18.19
CA LYS A 114 -7.71 12.24 -17.33
C LYS A 114 -7.08 12.27 -15.95
N LEU A 115 -6.65 11.12 -15.43
CA LEU A 115 -5.99 10.99 -14.13
C LEU A 115 -4.47 11.17 -14.20
N GLY A 116 -3.89 11.45 -15.37
CA GLY A 116 -2.43 11.53 -15.53
C GLY A 116 -1.72 10.17 -15.51
N VAL A 117 -2.44 9.09 -15.81
CA VAL A 117 -1.93 7.71 -15.80
C VAL A 117 -1.68 7.23 -17.22
N SER A 118 -0.53 6.59 -17.45
CA SER A 118 -0.22 5.92 -18.72
C SER A 118 -0.86 4.53 -18.77
N PHE A 119 -1.80 4.31 -19.68
CA PHE A 119 -2.55 3.05 -19.79
C PHE A 119 -2.03 2.15 -20.90
N PHE A 120 -1.94 0.86 -20.62
CA PHE A 120 -1.47 -0.17 -21.54
C PHE A 120 -2.51 -1.29 -21.65
N LEU A 121 -2.98 -1.55 -22.87
CA LEU A 121 -3.88 -2.67 -23.15
C LEU A 121 -3.17 -4.02 -23.05
N ASN A 122 -1.89 -4.06 -23.39
CA ASN A 122 -1.08 -5.26 -23.34
C ASN A 122 -0.20 -5.26 -22.07
N PRO A 123 -0.28 -6.27 -21.20
CA PRO A 123 0.55 -6.34 -20.00
C PRO A 123 2.05 -6.46 -20.32
N HIS A 124 2.43 -6.99 -21.49
CA HIS A 124 3.82 -7.03 -21.93
C HIS A 124 4.42 -5.62 -22.06
N ASP A 125 3.71 -4.70 -22.72
CA ASP A 125 4.19 -3.34 -22.94
C ASP A 125 4.32 -2.56 -21.63
N LEU A 126 3.42 -2.82 -20.67
CA LEU A 126 3.51 -2.29 -19.31
C LEU A 126 4.75 -2.82 -18.58
N CYS A 127 5.01 -4.11 -18.63
CA CYS A 127 6.16 -4.71 -17.94
C CYS A 127 7.51 -4.24 -18.51
N GLU A 128 7.57 -3.93 -19.82
CA GLU A 128 8.75 -3.31 -20.46
C GLU A 128 9.02 -1.88 -19.96
N GLN A 129 8.05 -1.22 -19.32
CA GLN A 129 8.31 0.07 -18.66
C GLN A 129 9.10 -0.09 -17.35
N HIS A 130 9.37 -1.33 -16.92
CA HIS A 130 10.08 -1.70 -15.71
C HIS A 130 9.61 -0.92 -14.47
N PRO A 131 8.31 -1.06 -14.10
CA PRO A 131 7.82 -0.49 -12.85
C PRO A 131 8.60 -1.04 -11.66
N GLU A 132 8.77 -0.21 -10.64
CA GLU A 132 9.41 -0.60 -9.39
C GLU A 132 8.42 -1.31 -8.47
N VAL A 133 7.14 -0.92 -8.56
CA VAL A 133 6.04 -1.48 -7.79
C VAL A 133 4.93 -1.95 -8.73
N ILE A 134 4.44 -3.17 -8.52
CA ILE A 134 3.21 -3.70 -9.11
C ILE A 134 2.14 -3.71 -8.02
N LEU A 135 1.11 -2.89 -8.17
CA LEU A 135 -0.02 -2.79 -7.26
C LEU A 135 -1.22 -3.56 -7.83
N LEU A 136 -1.58 -4.68 -7.21
CA LEU A 136 -2.69 -5.55 -7.62
C LEU A 136 -4.01 -5.04 -7.04
N CYS A 137 -4.80 -4.40 -7.89
CA CYS A 137 -6.14 -3.86 -7.58
C CYS A 137 -7.27 -4.63 -8.28
N THR A 138 -7.06 -5.91 -8.58
CA THR A 138 -8.07 -6.80 -9.17
C THR A 138 -9.07 -7.30 -8.13
N SER A 139 -10.12 -8.01 -8.56
CA SER A 139 -11.00 -8.71 -7.61
C SER A 139 -10.31 -9.97 -7.06
N ILE A 140 -10.73 -10.40 -5.86
CA ILE A 140 -10.23 -11.62 -5.20
C ILE A 140 -10.33 -12.83 -6.14
N ILE A 141 -11.44 -12.98 -6.85
CA ILE A 141 -11.71 -14.12 -7.74
C ILE A 141 -10.81 -14.11 -9.00
N SER A 142 -10.38 -12.93 -9.45
CA SER A 142 -9.61 -12.81 -10.71
C SER A 142 -8.10 -12.70 -10.51
N THR A 143 -7.63 -12.41 -9.30
CA THR A 143 -6.21 -12.08 -9.06
C THR A 143 -5.26 -13.21 -9.46
N GLU A 144 -5.62 -14.47 -9.20
CA GLU A 144 -4.79 -15.63 -9.56
C GLU A 144 -4.61 -15.73 -11.08
N GLN A 145 -5.71 -15.64 -11.83
CA GLN A 145 -5.65 -15.70 -13.28
C GLN A 145 -4.86 -14.52 -13.86
N VAL A 146 -5.02 -13.32 -13.28
CA VAL A 146 -4.27 -12.14 -13.71
C VAL A 146 -2.77 -12.32 -13.46
N LEU A 147 -2.38 -12.79 -12.28
CA LEU A 147 -0.98 -13.08 -11.95
C LEU A 147 -0.35 -14.06 -12.93
N LYS A 148 -1.07 -15.15 -13.29
CA LYS A 148 -0.60 -16.15 -14.26
C LYS A 148 -0.36 -15.57 -15.67
N THR A 149 -1.04 -14.49 -16.03
CA THR A 149 -0.90 -13.84 -17.34
C THR A 149 0.14 -12.72 -17.36
N LEU A 150 0.64 -12.29 -16.20
CA LEU A 150 1.66 -11.23 -16.15
C LEU A 150 3.01 -11.78 -16.62
N PRO A 151 3.72 -11.10 -17.54
CA PRO A 151 5.02 -11.54 -18.02
C PRO A 151 6.13 -11.18 -17.03
N LEU A 152 6.18 -11.89 -15.91
CA LEU A 152 7.08 -11.64 -14.78
C LEU A 152 8.56 -11.58 -15.19
N GLN A 153 8.96 -12.34 -16.22
CA GLN A 153 10.32 -12.36 -16.76
C GLN A 153 10.79 -11.01 -17.37
N ARG A 154 9.85 -10.10 -17.68
CA ARG A 154 10.17 -8.75 -18.19
C ARG A 154 10.37 -7.73 -17.05
N LEU A 155 10.06 -8.11 -15.82
CA LEU A 155 10.23 -7.27 -14.64
C LEU A 155 11.63 -7.44 -14.05
N LYS A 156 12.08 -6.42 -13.32
CA LYS A 156 13.29 -6.55 -12.50
C LYS A 156 13.03 -7.55 -11.39
N ARG A 157 14.01 -8.39 -11.06
CA ARG A 157 13.88 -9.37 -9.95
C ARG A 157 13.52 -8.71 -8.62
N SER A 158 13.99 -7.49 -8.38
CA SER A 158 13.69 -6.70 -7.19
C SER A 158 12.36 -5.94 -7.23
N THR A 159 11.45 -6.23 -8.17
CA THR A 159 10.16 -5.53 -8.26
C THR A 159 9.32 -5.87 -7.03
N LEU A 160 8.67 -4.85 -6.46
CA LEU A 160 7.78 -5.02 -5.31
C LEU A 160 6.36 -5.28 -5.77
N PHE A 161 5.78 -6.41 -5.37
CA PHE A 161 4.37 -6.70 -5.53
C PHE A 161 3.62 -6.31 -4.27
N VAL A 162 2.50 -5.60 -4.45
CA VAL A 162 1.60 -5.23 -3.37
C VAL A 162 0.18 -5.60 -3.76
N ASP A 163 -0.53 -6.35 -2.91
CA ASP A 163 -1.97 -6.51 -3.05
C ASP A 163 -2.74 -5.56 -2.13
N VAL A 164 -3.95 -5.21 -2.57
CA VAL A 164 -4.94 -4.44 -1.78
C VAL A 164 -6.26 -5.20 -1.65
N LEU A 165 -6.22 -6.54 -1.67
CA LEU A 165 -7.42 -7.35 -1.50
C LEU A 165 -7.98 -7.15 -0.09
N SER A 166 -9.21 -7.58 0.17
CA SER A 166 -9.78 -7.51 1.53
C SER A 166 -9.50 -8.74 2.39
N VAL A 167 -9.07 -9.86 1.79
CA VAL A 167 -8.70 -11.12 2.49
C VAL A 167 -7.20 -11.34 2.32
N LYS A 168 -6.45 -11.52 3.40
CA LYS A 168 -4.98 -11.42 3.40
C LYS A 168 -4.27 -12.77 3.38
N GLU A 169 -4.77 -13.82 4.06
CA GLU A 169 -4.15 -15.14 4.00
C GLU A 169 -4.16 -15.70 2.58
N PHE A 170 -5.30 -15.56 1.89
CA PHE A 170 -5.43 -15.93 0.49
C PHE A 170 -4.40 -15.19 -0.39
N ALA A 171 -4.32 -13.86 -0.25
CA ALA A 171 -3.42 -13.05 -1.06
C ALA A 171 -1.94 -13.40 -0.81
N ARG A 172 -1.56 -13.55 0.46
CA ARG A 172 -0.20 -13.93 0.88
C ARG A 172 0.22 -15.26 0.28
N ASN A 173 -0.60 -16.30 0.44
CA ASN A 173 -0.27 -17.63 -0.03
C ASN A 173 -0.19 -17.66 -1.56
N LEU A 174 -1.15 -17.03 -2.24
CA LEU A 174 -1.15 -16.92 -3.70
C LEU A 174 0.11 -16.23 -4.23
N LEU A 175 0.54 -15.11 -3.62
CA LEU A 175 1.72 -14.39 -4.07
C LEU A 175 3.02 -15.15 -3.80
N LEU A 176 3.13 -15.82 -2.65
CA LEU A 176 4.28 -16.65 -2.33
C LEU A 176 4.42 -17.85 -3.28
N ASP A 177 3.30 -18.47 -3.66
CA ASP A 177 3.28 -19.61 -4.57
C ASP A 177 3.53 -19.19 -6.04
N ALA A 178 2.98 -18.07 -6.47
CA ALA A 178 3.03 -17.64 -7.87
C ALA A 178 4.29 -16.84 -8.24
N LEU A 179 4.85 -16.06 -7.32
CA LEU A 179 5.96 -15.15 -7.62
C LEU A 179 7.33 -15.79 -7.34
N PRO A 180 8.30 -15.66 -8.27
CA PRO A 180 9.67 -16.10 -8.03
C PRO A 180 10.27 -15.51 -6.74
N PRO A 181 11.18 -16.24 -6.06
CA PRO A 181 11.66 -15.89 -4.70
C PRO A 181 12.34 -14.53 -4.60
N ASP A 182 12.86 -13.99 -5.70
CA ASP A 182 13.53 -12.70 -5.70
C ASP A 182 12.59 -11.51 -5.67
N PHE A 183 11.30 -11.67 -5.97
CA PHE A 183 10.34 -10.56 -5.94
C PHE A 183 9.96 -10.21 -4.50
N ASP A 184 9.86 -8.90 -4.22
CA ASP A 184 9.38 -8.39 -2.94
C ASP A 184 7.85 -8.49 -2.87
N ILE A 185 7.31 -8.69 -1.67
CA ILE A 185 5.87 -8.85 -1.42
C ILE A 185 5.47 -8.06 -0.16
N ILE A 186 4.49 -7.19 -0.33
CA ILE A 186 3.68 -6.63 0.76
C ILE A 186 2.23 -7.08 0.55
N CYS A 187 1.62 -7.64 1.58
CA CYS A 187 0.17 -7.79 1.59
C CYS A 187 -0.44 -6.62 2.34
N SER A 188 -1.41 -5.92 1.73
CA SER A 188 -2.02 -4.76 2.36
C SER A 188 -3.53 -4.74 2.24
N HIS A 189 -4.16 -3.97 3.11
CA HIS A 189 -5.58 -3.67 3.06
C HIS A 189 -5.78 -2.24 3.55
N PRO A 190 -5.88 -1.26 2.63
CA PRO A 190 -6.39 0.05 2.97
C PRO A 190 -7.86 -0.13 3.35
N MET A 191 -8.21 0.03 4.63
CA MET A 191 -9.55 -0.21 5.19
C MET A 191 -10.54 0.92 4.82
N PHE A 192 -10.37 1.47 3.62
CA PHE A 192 -11.08 2.59 3.08
C PHE A 192 -11.13 2.50 1.55
N GLY A 193 -12.04 3.24 0.94
CA GLY A 193 -12.18 3.29 -0.50
C GLY A 193 -12.89 4.55 -0.97
N PRO A 194 -13.31 4.59 -2.25
CA PRO A 194 -13.85 5.81 -2.87
C PRO A 194 -15.03 6.44 -2.11
N GLN A 195 -15.79 5.63 -1.36
CA GLN A 195 -16.96 6.10 -0.61
C GLN A 195 -16.62 6.60 0.79
N SER A 196 -15.65 5.98 1.48
CA SER A 196 -15.27 6.36 2.85
C SER A 196 -14.17 7.43 2.89
N ALA A 197 -13.28 7.46 1.89
CA ALA A 197 -12.18 8.43 1.78
C ALA A 197 -12.50 9.53 0.74
N LYS A 198 -13.73 10.07 0.73
CA LYS A 198 -14.14 11.11 -0.24
C LYS A 198 -13.33 12.39 -0.13
N GLN A 199 -12.97 12.78 1.09
CA GLN A 199 -12.30 14.04 1.39
C GLN A 199 -10.83 13.86 1.77
N SER A 200 -10.50 12.78 2.46
CA SER A 200 -9.14 12.49 2.90
C SER A 200 -9.01 11.03 3.32
N CYS A 201 -7.78 10.49 3.26
CA CYS A 201 -7.43 9.20 3.86
C CYS A 201 -6.89 9.35 5.29
N LYS A 202 -6.84 10.59 5.82
CA LYS A 202 -6.37 10.89 7.17
C LYS A 202 -7.17 10.12 8.22
N ASP A 203 -6.45 9.59 9.20
CA ASP A 203 -6.97 8.80 10.32
C ASP A 203 -7.65 7.47 9.94
N LEU A 204 -7.69 7.12 8.65
CA LEU A 204 -8.16 5.82 8.16
C LEU A 204 -7.03 4.79 8.25
N PHE A 205 -7.39 3.54 8.51
CA PHE A 205 -6.43 2.48 8.72
C PHE A 205 -5.88 1.94 7.40
N PHE A 206 -4.56 1.80 7.34
CA PHE A 206 -3.84 1.07 6.31
C PHE A 206 -3.14 -0.10 6.98
N VAL A 207 -3.67 -1.30 6.78
CA VAL A 207 -3.13 -2.52 7.36
C VAL A 207 -2.16 -3.17 6.39
N PHE A 208 -1.02 -3.67 6.85
CA PHE A 208 -0.05 -4.35 5.98
C PHE A 208 0.79 -5.40 6.70
N GLU A 209 1.34 -6.34 5.93
CA GLU A 209 2.41 -7.27 6.31
C GLU A 209 3.54 -7.18 5.27
N LYS A 210 4.78 -6.98 5.73
CA LYS A 210 5.99 -7.12 4.89
C LYS A 210 6.34 -8.61 4.72
N VAL A 211 5.57 -9.32 3.89
CA VAL A 211 5.65 -10.79 3.72
C VAL A 211 7.03 -11.26 3.28
N ARG A 212 7.64 -10.58 2.30
CA ARG A 212 8.98 -10.91 1.80
C ARG A 212 9.66 -9.66 1.27
N ILE A 213 10.66 -9.14 1.96
CA ILE A 213 11.47 -8.00 1.51
C ILE A 213 12.94 -8.40 1.52
N GLY A 214 13.66 -8.19 0.42
CA GLY A 214 15.09 -8.44 0.36
C GLY A 214 15.91 -7.47 1.21
N ASN A 215 17.10 -7.91 1.61
CA ASN A 215 17.95 -7.19 2.56
C ASN A 215 18.75 -6.05 1.91
N GLU A 216 18.75 -5.95 0.58
CA GLU A 216 19.44 -4.85 -0.11
C GLU A 216 18.80 -3.51 0.21
N PHE A 217 19.63 -2.49 0.50
CA PHE A 217 19.17 -1.15 0.89
C PHE A 217 18.10 -0.58 -0.04
N SER A 218 18.27 -0.74 -1.37
CA SER A 218 17.29 -0.26 -2.36
C SER A 218 15.92 -0.92 -2.27
N ARG A 219 15.84 -2.17 -1.79
CA ARG A 219 14.57 -2.91 -1.66
C ARG A 219 13.82 -2.48 -0.41
N VAL A 220 14.53 -2.39 0.71
CA VAL A 220 14.01 -1.82 1.95
C VAL A 220 13.54 -0.39 1.72
N GLN A 221 14.36 0.44 1.05
CA GLN A 221 13.99 1.82 0.71
C GLN A 221 12.73 1.88 -0.15
N ARG A 222 12.59 1.05 -1.19
CA ARG A 222 11.38 1.00 -2.03
C ARG A 222 10.13 0.61 -1.23
N CYS A 223 10.27 -0.36 -0.32
CA CYS A 223 9.21 -0.78 0.59
C CYS A 223 8.74 0.38 1.48
N GLU A 224 9.67 1.04 2.18
CA GLU A 224 9.34 2.19 3.04
C GLU A 224 8.78 3.36 2.25
N GLN A 225 9.28 3.61 1.04
CA GLN A 225 8.76 4.67 0.16
C GLN A 225 7.33 4.39 -0.27
N PHE A 226 7.01 3.14 -0.62
CA PHE A 226 5.64 2.77 -0.99
C PHE A 226 4.69 2.90 0.21
N LEU A 227 5.07 2.42 1.40
CA LEU A 227 4.26 2.57 2.61
C LEU A 227 4.12 4.05 3.02
N GLY A 228 5.18 4.83 2.80
CA GLY A 228 5.25 6.27 3.04
C GLY A 228 4.18 7.07 2.31
N ILE A 229 3.70 6.59 1.15
CA ILE A 229 2.60 7.19 0.38
C ILE A 229 1.35 7.33 1.23
N PHE A 230 0.96 6.26 1.93
CA PHE A 230 -0.24 6.23 2.75
C PHE A 230 -0.01 6.92 4.09
N GLN A 231 1.21 6.79 4.64
CA GLN A 231 1.60 7.52 5.84
C GLN A 231 1.53 9.05 5.63
N SER A 232 1.97 9.57 4.49
CA SER A 232 1.93 11.00 4.19
C SER A 232 0.52 11.54 3.94
N GLU A 233 -0.43 10.68 3.55
CA GLU A 233 -1.87 11.02 3.54
C GLU A 233 -2.50 11.06 4.94
N GLY A 234 -1.72 10.73 5.98
CA GLY A 234 -2.17 10.69 7.37
C GLY A 234 -2.91 9.40 7.72
N CYS A 235 -2.74 8.31 6.97
CA CYS A 235 -3.30 7.02 7.34
C CYS A 235 -2.67 6.49 8.65
N LYS A 236 -3.47 5.76 9.42
CA LYS A 236 -3.00 4.98 10.57
C LYS A 236 -2.40 3.67 10.06
N MET A 237 -1.08 3.65 9.95
CA MET A 237 -0.32 2.49 9.49
C MET A 237 -0.31 1.40 10.57
N VAL A 238 -0.82 0.21 10.26
CA VAL A 238 -0.90 -0.94 11.17
C VAL A 238 -0.18 -2.12 10.53
N GLU A 239 0.98 -2.46 11.08
CA GLU A 239 1.68 -3.69 10.70
C GLU A 239 1.12 -4.86 11.51
N MET A 240 0.59 -5.88 10.83
CA MET A 240 0.07 -7.09 11.46
C MET A 240 0.11 -8.26 10.48
N SER A 241 0.10 -9.50 10.98
CA SER A 241 0.10 -10.67 10.10
C SER A 241 -1.21 -10.81 9.32
N CYS A 242 -1.15 -11.40 8.13
CA CYS A 242 -2.28 -11.72 7.27
C CYS A 242 -3.29 -12.62 7.99
N GLN A 243 -2.81 -13.57 8.77
CA GLN A 243 -3.63 -14.47 9.60
C GLN A 243 -4.37 -13.70 10.69
N GLU A 244 -3.67 -12.82 11.41
CA GLU A 244 -4.31 -12.00 12.44
C GLU A 244 -5.32 -11.03 11.84
N HIS A 245 -5.00 -10.42 10.68
CA HIS A 245 -5.93 -9.57 9.95
C HIS A 245 -7.23 -10.33 9.63
N ASP A 246 -7.14 -11.49 9.00
CA ASP A 246 -8.33 -12.24 8.57
C ASP A 246 -9.14 -12.75 9.77
N LYS A 247 -8.48 -13.11 10.87
CA LYS A 247 -9.15 -13.45 12.14
C LYS A 247 -9.94 -12.29 12.72
N LEU A 248 -9.45 -11.06 12.61
CA LEU A 248 -10.12 -9.87 13.14
C LEU A 248 -11.18 -9.30 12.18
N ALA A 249 -11.06 -9.58 10.88
CA ALA A 249 -11.96 -9.09 9.84
C ALA A 249 -13.16 -10.03 9.55
N ALA A 250 -13.10 -11.28 10.02
CA ALA A 250 -14.18 -12.28 9.94
C ALA A 250 -15.37 -11.94 10.86
#